data_AF-A0A6B3W8G1-F1
#
_entry.id   AF-A0A6B3W8G1-F1
#
_cell.length_a   1.000
_cell.length_b   1.000
_cell.length_c   1.000
_cell.angle_alpha   90.00
_cell.angle_beta   90.00
_cell.angle_gamma   90.00
#
_symmetry.space_group_name_H-M   'P 1'
#
loop_
_entity.id
_entity.type
_entity.pdbx_description
1 polymer ?
#
loop_
_entity_poly.entity_id
_entity_poly.type
_entity_poly.pdbx_seq_one_letter_code
_entity_poly.pdbx_strand_id
1 'polypeptide(L)'
;MDERIDFTRMQQTGPPEDLWPAIAEDLDRRGKQRFLRRFSAVAAMVAVVVLATVMVEMPAPPAPGDGPTAQPAGVTLADLQATSAQLESRLADQRQSVVEGIELEALLWLETELAWLDEQLADSPADRDLWRQRIVLLQELNRRYAEGDWRHDLLLASV
;
A
#
# COMPACT_ATOMS: atom_id res chain seq x y z
N MET A 1 38.62 -40.47 -17.01
CA MET A 1 38.08 -39.74 -18.18
C MET A 1 37.24 -38.62 -17.59
N ASP A 2 37.83 -37.43 -17.49
CA ASP A 2 37.20 -36.24 -16.91
C ASP A 2 36.31 -35.57 -17.95
N GLU A 3 35.01 -35.51 -17.67
CA GLU A 3 34.02 -34.80 -18.47
C GLU A 3 33.91 -33.37 -17.95
N ARG A 4 34.78 -32.47 -18.46
CA ARG A 4 34.72 -31.04 -18.13
C ARG A 4 33.57 -30.42 -18.93
N ILE A 5 32.51 -30.03 -18.23
CA ILE A 5 31.38 -29.31 -18.81
C ILE A 5 31.89 -27.96 -19.33
N ASP A 6 31.76 -27.76 -20.65
CA ASP A 6 32.19 -26.56 -21.35
C ASP A 6 31.05 -25.53 -21.41
N PHE A 7 31.03 -24.63 -20.42
CA PHE A 7 30.01 -23.59 -20.25
C PHE A 7 30.08 -22.49 -21.32
N THR A 8 31.13 -22.45 -22.14
CA THR A 8 31.29 -21.43 -23.19
C THR A 8 30.32 -21.65 -24.37
N ARG A 9 29.69 -22.83 -24.47
CA ARG A 9 28.68 -23.15 -25.49
C ARG A 9 27.24 -22.75 -25.13
N MET A 10 26.98 -22.29 -23.90
CA MET A 10 25.66 -21.78 -23.50
C MET A 10 25.55 -20.27 -23.78
N GLN A 11 26.05 -19.82 -24.94
CA GLN A 11 25.86 -18.45 -25.38
C GLN A 11 24.40 -18.21 -25.77
N GLN A 12 23.71 -17.46 -24.92
CA GLN A 12 22.84 -16.34 -25.29
C GLN A 12 21.99 -16.53 -26.54
N THR A 13 21.05 -17.47 -26.50
CA THR A 13 19.81 -17.28 -27.25
C THR A 13 18.92 -16.34 -26.44
N GLY A 14 19.13 -15.04 -26.61
CA GLY A 14 18.09 -14.07 -26.28
C GLY A 14 16.81 -14.42 -27.07
N PRO A 15 15.62 -14.13 -26.55
CA PRO A 15 14.39 -14.36 -27.29
C PRO A 15 14.47 -13.59 -28.63
N PRO A 16 14.09 -14.21 -29.77
CA PRO A 16 14.09 -13.57 -31.08
C PRO A 16 13.48 -12.16 -31.02
N GLU A 17 14.13 -11.18 -31.64
CA GLU A 17 13.79 -9.76 -31.52
C GLU A 17 12.37 -9.43 -32.01
N ASP A 18 11.81 -10.28 -32.88
CA ASP A 18 10.44 -10.19 -33.39
C ASP A 18 9.36 -10.70 -32.42
N LEU A 19 9.74 -11.43 -31.36
CA LEU A 19 8.78 -11.95 -30.38
C LEU A 19 8.42 -10.90 -29.33
N TRP A 20 9.31 -9.95 -29.03
CA TRP A 20 9.06 -8.94 -28.01
C TRP A 20 7.87 -8.03 -28.30
N PRO A 21 7.70 -7.50 -29.53
CA PRO A 21 6.53 -6.71 -29.87
C PRO A 21 5.24 -7.52 -29.76
N ALA A 22 5.24 -8.78 -30.21
CA ALA A 22 4.07 -9.67 -30.14
C ALA A 22 3.71 -10.02 -28.68
N ILE A 23 4.71 -10.22 -27.82
CA ILE A 23 4.50 -10.47 -26.38
C ILE A 23 4.01 -9.19 -25.67
N ALA A 24 4.57 -8.02 -26.01
CA ALA A 24 4.13 -6.74 -25.47
C ALA A 24 2.70 -6.40 -25.89
N GLU A 25 2.34 -6.68 -27.15
CA GLU A 25 1.00 -6.49 -27.68
C GLU A 25 0.02 -7.48 -27.05
N ASP A 26 0.40 -8.75 -26.85
CA ASP A 26 -0.43 -9.73 -26.13
C ASP A 26 -0.58 -9.38 -24.64
N LEU A 27 0.45 -8.80 -23.99
CA LEU A 27 0.38 -8.30 -22.61
C LEU A 27 -0.52 -7.06 -22.49
N ASP A 28 -0.44 -6.09 -23.40
CA ASP A 28 -1.31 -4.90 -23.43
C ASP A 28 -2.77 -5.31 -23.71
N ARG A 29 -2.98 -6.26 -24.63
CA ARG A 29 -4.31 -6.78 -24.97
C ARG A 29 -4.91 -7.58 -23.83
N ARG A 30 -4.12 -8.39 -23.10
CA ARG A 30 -4.56 -9.10 -21.89
C ARG A 30 -4.80 -8.17 -20.71
N GLY A 31 -4.02 -7.10 -20.57
CA GLY A 31 -4.21 -6.05 -19.55
C GLY A 31 -5.57 -5.38 -19.73
N LYS A 32 -5.85 -4.90 -20.95
CA LYS A 32 -7.14 -4.27 -21.30
C LYS A 32 -8.32 -5.25 -21.21
N GLN A 33 -8.17 -6.49 -21.67
CA GLN A 33 -9.25 -7.50 -21.57
C GLN A 33 -9.51 -8.00 -20.14
N ARG A 34 -8.49 -8.11 -19.28
CA ARG A 34 -8.68 -8.44 -17.85
C ARG A 34 -9.33 -7.30 -17.09
N PHE A 35 -8.99 -6.04 -17.41
CA PHE A 35 -9.66 -4.88 -16.82
C PHE A 35 -11.15 -4.89 -17.22
N LEU A 36 -11.47 -5.02 -18.51
CA LEU A 36 -12.85 -5.01 -19.01
C LEU A 36 -13.69 -6.24 -18.59
N ARG A 37 -13.11 -7.45 -18.47
CA ARG A 37 -13.85 -8.64 -17.98
C ARG A 37 -14.01 -8.67 -16.45
N ARG A 38 -13.18 -7.96 -15.68
CA ARG A 38 -13.33 -7.87 -14.22
C ARG A 38 -14.46 -6.94 -13.78
N PHE A 39 -14.91 -6.02 -14.63
CA PHE A 39 -16.04 -5.12 -14.34
C PHE A 39 -17.43 -5.71 -14.66
N SER A 40 -17.55 -6.98 -15.08
CA SER A 40 -18.87 -7.58 -15.40
C SER A 40 -19.22 -8.86 -14.64
N ALA A 41 -18.60 -9.13 -13.49
CA ALA A 41 -18.95 -10.29 -12.67
C ALA A 41 -19.09 -9.88 -11.19
N VAL A 42 -20.27 -9.34 -10.87
CA VAL A 42 -20.84 -9.29 -9.53
C VAL A 42 -20.84 -10.71 -8.93
N ALA A 43 -20.37 -10.86 -7.69
CA ALA A 43 -21.16 -11.40 -6.56
C ALA A 43 -20.27 -11.86 -5.40
N ALA A 44 -20.50 -11.23 -4.25
CA ALA A 44 -20.41 -11.80 -2.90
C ALA A 44 -19.12 -12.53 -2.49
N MET A 45 -18.30 -11.86 -1.68
CA MET A 45 -17.82 -12.49 -0.45
C MET A 45 -17.86 -11.51 0.71
N VAL A 46 -18.76 -11.80 1.64
CA VAL A 46 -18.77 -11.28 2.99
C VAL A 46 -17.51 -11.82 3.68
N ALA A 47 -16.62 -10.94 4.12
CA ALA A 47 -15.56 -11.30 5.07
C ALA A 47 -15.46 -10.22 6.15
N VAL A 48 -16.18 -10.46 7.24
CA VAL A 48 -15.93 -9.87 8.55
C VAL A 48 -14.54 -10.33 8.99
N VAL A 49 -13.59 -9.41 9.15
CA VAL A 49 -12.43 -9.63 10.02
C VAL A 49 -12.22 -8.39 10.88
N VAL A 50 -12.54 -8.59 12.16
CA VAL A 50 -12.24 -7.72 13.29
C VAL A 50 -10.72 -7.56 13.41
N LEU A 51 -10.22 -6.33 13.44
CA LEU A 51 -8.95 -6.04 14.11
C LEU A 51 -9.15 -4.92 15.11
N ALA A 52 -9.41 -5.35 16.33
CA ALA A 52 -9.24 -4.58 17.54
C ALA A 52 -7.76 -4.31 17.80
N THR A 53 -7.49 -3.21 18.53
CA THR A 53 -6.22 -2.76 19.13
C THR A 53 -5.27 -2.06 18.13
N VAL A 54 -4.84 -0.81 18.33
CA VAL A 54 -4.44 -0.15 19.58
C VAL A 54 -4.87 1.34 19.56
N MET A 55 -5.77 1.74 20.45
CA MET A 55 -5.79 3.13 20.93
C MET A 55 -4.66 3.27 21.94
N VAL A 56 -3.59 3.99 21.58
CA VAL A 56 -2.69 4.57 22.59
C VAL A 56 -3.35 5.86 23.06
N GLU A 57 -4.19 5.71 24.08
CA GLU A 57 -4.67 6.81 24.89
C GLU A 57 -3.48 7.28 25.75
N MET A 58 -2.88 8.42 25.42
CA MET A 58 -1.96 9.11 26.33
C MET A 58 -2.80 9.80 27.42
N PRO A 59 -2.65 9.45 28.71
CA PRO A 59 -3.32 10.18 29.78
C PRO A 59 -2.61 11.53 29.99
N ALA A 60 -3.28 12.62 29.62
CA ALA A 60 -2.90 13.95 30.04
C ALA A 60 -3.31 14.16 31.53
N PRO A 61 -2.46 14.77 32.38
CA PRO A 61 -2.74 14.95 33.80
C PRO A 61 -3.91 15.92 34.04
N PRO A 62 -4.75 15.68 35.07
CA PRO A 62 -5.95 16.48 35.30
C PRO A 62 -5.62 17.86 35.88
N ALA A 63 -6.00 18.92 35.18
CA ALA A 63 -6.15 20.25 35.76
C ALA A 63 -7.57 20.38 36.36
N PRO A 64 -7.73 20.88 37.60
CA PRO A 64 -9.04 21.06 38.22
C PRO A 64 -9.67 22.36 37.72
N GLY A 65 -10.78 22.23 36.99
CA GLY A 65 -11.56 23.37 36.52
C GLY A 65 -12.90 22.90 35.98
N ASP A 66 -13.91 22.85 36.86
CA ASP A 66 -15.30 22.64 36.50
C ASP A 66 -15.78 23.75 35.55
N GLY A 67 -15.89 23.38 34.27
CA GLY A 67 -16.65 24.11 33.25
C GLY A 67 -17.65 23.15 32.61
N PRO A 68 -18.79 23.63 32.09
CA PRO A 68 -19.83 22.77 31.55
C PRO A 68 -19.22 21.86 30.48
N THR A 69 -19.45 20.56 30.67
CA THR A 69 -18.91 19.45 29.89
C THR A 69 -19.27 19.63 28.43
N ALA A 70 -18.41 20.34 27.67
CA ALA A 70 -18.42 20.27 26.24
C ALA A 70 -18.10 18.81 25.90
N GLN A 71 -19.10 18.08 25.38
CA GLN A 71 -18.85 16.78 24.76
C GLN A 71 -17.60 16.91 23.88
N PRO A 72 -16.63 15.99 23.96
CA PRO A 72 -15.50 16.02 23.04
C PRO A 72 -16.08 16.04 21.64
N ALA A 73 -15.81 17.13 20.90
CA ALA A 73 -16.28 17.29 19.54
C ALA A 73 -15.82 16.05 18.76
N GLY A 74 -16.77 15.18 18.41
CA GLY A 74 -16.45 13.94 17.73
C GLY A 74 -15.67 14.25 16.46
N VAL A 75 -14.61 13.47 16.21
CA VAL A 75 -13.72 13.64 15.06
C VAL A 75 -14.54 13.94 13.80
N THR A 76 -14.29 15.11 13.21
CA THR A 76 -15.07 15.57 12.06
C THR A 76 -14.60 14.89 10.78
N LEU A 77 -15.44 14.89 9.75
CA LEU A 77 -15.05 14.39 8.44
C LEU A 77 -13.84 15.16 7.87
N ALA A 78 -13.81 16.48 8.09
CA ALA A 78 -12.70 17.33 7.67
C ALA A 78 -11.38 16.93 8.34
N ASP A 79 -11.42 16.58 9.63
CA ASP A 79 -10.23 16.12 10.36
C ASP A 79 -9.69 14.79 9.79
N LEU A 80 -10.59 13.86 9.43
CA LEU A 80 -10.20 12.60 8.81
C LEU A 80 -9.58 12.83 7.43
N GLN A 81 -10.19 13.68 6.61
CA GLN A 81 -9.66 14.03 5.29
C GLN A 81 -8.28 14.67 5.39
N ALA A 82 -8.12 15.65 6.28
CA ALA A 82 -6.84 16.31 6.53
C ALA A 82 -5.75 15.33 6.99
N THR A 83 -6.09 14.43 7.92
CA THR A 83 -5.18 13.39 8.41
C THR A 83 -4.76 12.45 7.29
N SER A 84 -5.70 12.03 6.45
CA SER A 84 -5.40 11.17 5.32
C SER A 84 -4.48 11.85 4.28
N ALA A 85 -4.69 13.14 4.01
CA ALA A 85 -3.86 13.91 3.09
C ALA A 85 -2.43 14.09 3.62
N GLN A 86 -2.27 14.30 4.93
CA GLN A 86 -0.97 14.37 5.58
C GLN A 86 -0.20 13.04 5.45
N LEU A 87 -0.87 11.91 5.68
CA LEU A 87 -0.27 10.59 5.55
C LEU A 87 0.10 10.25 4.09
N GLU A 88 -0.72 10.67 3.13
CA GLU A 88 -0.44 10.52 1.70
C GLU A 88 0.83 11.30 1.31
N SER A 89 0.96 12.56 1.77
CA SER A 89 2.14 13.37 1.50
C SER A 89 3.41 12.69 2.04
N ARG A 90 3.34 12.16 3.26
CA ARG A 90 4.48 11.46 3.88
C ARG A 90 4.83 10.17 3.14
N LEU A 91 3.83 9.43 2.67
CA LEU A 91 4.04 8.23 1.85
C LEU A 91 4.71 8.58 0.51
N ALA A 92 4.30 9.68 -0.12
CA ALA A 92 4.87 10.14 -1.37
C ALA A 92 6.37 10.51 -1.24
N ASP A 93 6.77 11.05 -0.09
CA ASP A 93 8.18 11.31 0.22
C ASP A 93 8.96 10.00 0.38
N GLN A 94 8.40 9.03 1.12
CA GLN A 94 9.06 7.75 1.39
C GLN A 94 9.21 6.86 0.14
N ARG A 95 8.23 6.87 -0.76
CA ARG A 95 8.29 6.11 -2.04
C ARG A 95 9.42 6.55 -2.96
N GLN A 96 9.98 7.75 -2.77
CA GLN A 96 11.12 8.24 -3.54
C GLN A 96 12.46 7.68 -3.05
N SER A 97 12.52 7.15 -1.81
CA SER A 97 13.68 6.43 -1.31
C SER A 97 13.75 5.05 -1.95
N VAL A 98 14.94 4.64 -2.43
CA VAL A 98 15.12 3.34 -3.09
C VAL A 98 15.07 2.26 -2.04
N VAL A 99 13.94 1.55 -1.97
CA VAL A 99 13.77 0.52 -0.97
C VAL A 99 14.25 -0.84 -1.48
N GLU A 100 15.38 -1.30 -0.97
CA GLU A 100 15.80 -2.69 -1.09
C GLU A 100 15.37 -3.48 0.16
N GLY A 101 14.63 -4.59 -0.03
CA GLY A 101 14.34 -5.55 1.04
C GLY A 101 12.97 -5.45 1.72
N ILE A 102 11.99 -4.71 1.16
CA ILE A 102 10.60 -4.88 1.60
C ILE A 102 9.98 -6.14 0.97
N GLU A 103 9.14 -6.84 1.73
CA GLU A 103 8.20 -7.84 1.21
C GLU A 103 7.25 -7.20 0.20
N LEU A 104 7.68 -7.16 -1.07
CA LEU A 104 6.97 -6.57 -2.20
C LEU A 104 5.51 -7.03 -2.30
N GLU A 105 5.23 -8.29 -1.94
CA GLU A 105 3.88 -8.85 -1.98
C GLU A 105 2.94 -8.17 -0.98
N ALA A 106 3.38 -7.96 0.26
CA ALA A 106 2.55 -7.33 1.28
C ALA A 106 2.32 -5.83 1.00
N LEU A 107 3.33 -5.13 0.47
CA LEU A 107 3.14 -3.76 -0.02
C LEU A 107 2.14 -3.70 -1.17
N LEU A 108 2.30 -4.57 -2.17
CA LEU A 108 1.42 -4.59 -3.33
C LEU A 108 -0.03 -4.87 -2.91
N TRP A 109 -0.23 -5.76 -1.95
CA TRP A 109 -1.55 -6.02 -1.38
C TRP A 109 -2.14 -4.77 -0.72
N LEU A 110 -1.38 -4.08 0.14
CA LEU A 110 -1.83 -2.85 0.79
C LEU A 110 -2.14 -1.71 -0.20
N GLU A 111 -1.32 -1.54 -1.23
CA GLU A 111 -1.56 -0.54 -2.27
C GLU A 111 -2.81 -0.86 -3.10
N THR A 112 -3.06 -2.14 -3.37
CA THR A 112 -4.28 -2.59 -4.06
C THR A 112 -5.51 -2.32 -3.20
N GLU A 113 -5.44 -2.63 -1.91
CA GLU A 113 -6.53 -2.38 -0.97
C GLU A 113 -6.83 -0.88 -0.84
N LEU A 114 -5.78 -0.04 -0.76
CA LEU A 114 -5.94 1.42 -0.75
C LEU A 114 -6.63 1.92 -2.03
N ALA A 115 -6.22 1.42 -3.21
CA ALA A 115 -6.84 1.80 -4.47
C ALA A 115 -8.33 1.41 -4.54
N TRP A 116 -8.68 0.22 -4.04
CA TRP A 116 -10.08 -0.21 -3.95
C TRP A 116 -10.90 0.65 -2.98
N LEU A 117 -10.29 1.07 -1.87
CA LEU A 117 -10.94 1.96 -0.91
C LEU A 117 -11.14 3.37 -1.47
N ASP A 118 -10.17 3.89 -2.23
CA ASP A 118 -10.28 5.19 -2.90
C ASP A 118 -11.40 5.19 -3.96
N GLU A 119 -11.65 4.05 -4.64
CA GLU A 119 -12.79 3.90 -5.54
C GLU A 119 -14.12 3.99 -4.79
N GLN A 120 -14.27 3.31 -3.65
CA GLN A 120 -15.49 3.42 -2.83
C GLN A 120 -15.68 4.84 -2.25
N LEU A 121 -14.59 5.51 -1.89
CA LEU A 121 -14.64 6.90 -1.42
C LEU A 121 -15.03 7.88 -2.54
N ALA A 122 -14.72 7.57 -3.81
CA ALA A 122 -15.20 8.35 -4.93
C ALA A 122 -16.73 8.31 -5.04
N ASP A 123 -17.34 7.16 -4.76
CA ASP A 123 -18.80 6.97 -4.74
C ASP A 123 -19.45 7.51 -3.46
N SER A 124 -18.75 7.39 -2.32
CA SER A 124 -19.27 7.75 -0.98
C SER A 124 -18.30 8.66 -0.20
N PRO A 125 -18.05 9.90 -0.67
CA PRO A 125 -17.02 10.77 -0.09
C PRO A 125 -17.33 11.28 1.33
N ALA A 126 -18.59 11.16 1.76
CA ALA A 126 -19.04 11.57 3.10
C ALA A 126 -18.96 10.44 4.14
N ASP A 127 -18.61 9.20 3.73
CA ASP A 127 -18.56 8.05 4.63
C ASP A 127 -17.32 8.10 5.52
N ARG A 128 -17.55 8.38 6.81
CA ARG A 128 -16.49 8.52 7.81
C ARG A 128 -15.77 7.21 8.09
N ASP A 129 -16.43 6.06 7.92
CA ASP A 129 -15.82 4.76 8.20
C ASP A 129 -14.84 4.37 7.09
N LEU A 130 -15.16 4.69 5.84
CA LEU A 130 -14.20 4.55 4.73
C LEU A 130 -12.97 5.44 4.92
N TRP A 131 -13.16 6.69 5.36
CA TRP A 131 -12.03 7.57 5.67
C TRP A 131 -11.16 7.06 6.82
N ARG A 132 -11.75 6.46 7.86
CA ARG A 132 -10.98 5.82 8.95
C ARG A 132 -10.17 4.63 8.44
N GLN A 133 -10.76 3.78 7.59
CA GLN A 133 -10.06 2.66 6.97
C GLN A 133 -8.89 3.15 6.11
N ARG A 134 -9.07 4.25 5.38
CA ARG A 134 -8.04 4.85 4.53
C ARG A 134 -6.84 5.30 5.36
N ILE A 135 -7.10 5.96 6.48
CA ILE A 135 -6.07 6.38 7.43
C ILE A 135 -5.30 5.17 7.97
N VAL A 136 -5.98 4.07 8.33
CA VAL A 136 -5.32 2.86 8.84
C VAL A 136 -4.40 2.25 7.77
N LEU A 137 -4.87 2.10 6.53
CA LEU A 137 -4.05 1.58 5.43
C LEU A 137 -2.84 2.46 5.13
N LEU A 138 -3.03 3.78 5.12
CA LEU A 138 -1.94 4.74 4.90
C LEU A 138 -0.92 4.71 6.04
N GLN A 139 -1.35 4.57 7.29
CA GLN A 139 -0.44 4.41 8.43
C GLN A 139 0.40 3.14 8.29
N GLU A 140 -0.22 2.03 7.90
CA GLU A 140 0.47 0.75 7.70
C GLU A 140 1.47 0.82 6.53
N LEU A 141 1.08 1.44 5.41
CA LEU A 141 2.00 1.69 4.29
C LEU A 141 3.19 2.55 4.74
N ASN A 142 2.94 3.70 5.39
CA ASN A 142 4.00 4.57 5.90
C ASN A 142 4.96 3.84 6.85
N ARG A 143 4.42 2.95 7.69
CA ARG A 143 5.22 2.12 8.61
C ARG A 143 6.13 1.17 7.84
N ARG A 144 5.61 0.45 6.85
CA ARG A 144 6.40 -0.51 6.06
C ARG A 144 7.48 0.15 5.21
N TYR A 145 7.17 1.30 4.61
CA TYR A 145 8.17 2.08 3.88
C TYR A 145 9.26 2.60 4.81
N ALA A 146 8.91 3.17 5.97
CA ALA A 146 9.89 3.56 6.98
C ALA A 146 10.73 2.37 7.47
N GLU A 147 10.13 1.19 7.57
CA GLU A 147 10.83 -0.03 8.00
C GLU A 147 11.88 -0.52 7.00
N GLY A 148 11.63 -0.35 5.70
CA GLY A 148 12.62 -0.65 4.67
C GLY A 148 13.79 0.32 4.67
N ASP A 149 13.51 1.61 4.88
CA ASP A 149 14.49 2.70 4.84
C ASP A 149 15.58 2.53 5.92
N TRP A 150 15.21 2.27 7.19
CA TRP A 150 16.21 2.08 8.25
C TRP A 150 17.07 0.84 8.06
N ARG A 151 16.52 -0.22 7.46
CA ARG A 151 17.28 -1.44 7.17
C ARG A 151 18.34 -1.17 6.12
N HIS A 152 18.00 -0.38 5.11
CA HIS A 152 18.93 0.05 4.09
C HIS A 152 20.08 0.88 4.69
N ASP A 153 19.75 1.90 5.49
CA ASP A 153 20.75 2.73 6.17
C ASP A 153 21.71 1.92 7.06
N LEU A 154 21.19 0.93 7.78
CA LEU A 154 21.99 0.09 8.68
C LEU A 154 22.93 -0.85 7.91
N LEU A 155 22.50 -1.33 6.73
CA LEU A 155 23.37 -2.10 5.83
C LEU A 155 24.50 -1.24 5.28
N LEU A 156 24.19 -0.02 4.82
CA LEU A 156 25.19 0.92 4.31
C LEU A 156 26.21 1.35 5.39
N ALA A 157 25.78 1.50 6.64
CA ALA A 157 26.66 1.89 7.76
C ALA A 157 27.61 0.77 8.24
N SER A 158 27.43 -0.47 7.79
CA SER A 158 28.16 -1.65 8.28
C SER A 158 29.36 -2.08 7.40
N VAL A 159 29.64 -1.35 6.32
CA VAL A 159 30.74 -1.57 5.36
C VAL A 159 31.88 -0.58 5.59
#